data_AF-A0A117SPF5-F1
#
_entry.id   AF-A0A117SPF5-F1
#
_cell.length_a   1.000
_cell.length_b   1.000
_cell.length_c   1.000
_cell.angle_alpha   90.00
_cell.angle_beta   90.00
_cell.angle_gamma   90.00
#
_symmetry.space_group_name_H-M   'P 1'
#
loop_
_entity.id
_entity.type
_entity.pdbx_description
1 polymer ?
#
loop_
_entity_poly.entity_id
_entity_poly.type
_entity_poly.pdbx_seq_one_letter_code
_entity_poly.pdbx_strand_id
1 'polypeptide(L)'
;MGEERAARYDAQLRRALSFWDIAYLEIGSMIGSGWMFAPLLAASVVGPASILSWLIAGILVYFIAEAYTEVASMFPRSGGLVRFPQYTHGLFASFWIAWTTLVYVVAVAPAEALAPRTWPP
;
A
#
# COMPACT_ATOMS: atom_id res chain seq x y z
N MET A 1 27.64 7.76 3.11
CA MET A 1 27.73 7.34 1.69
C MET A 1 26.38 6.95 1.07
N GLY A 2 25.56 6.06 1.65
CA GLY A 2 24.26 5.68 1.09
C GLY A 2 23.21 6.80 1.12
N GLU A 3 23.10 7.52 2.24
CA GLU A 3 22.13 8.61 2.40
C GLU A 3 22.45 9.84 1.55
N GLU A 4 23.73 10.17 1.38
CA GLU A 4 24.15 11.27 0.49
C GLU A 4 23.78 10.99 -0.98
N ARG A 5 23.84 9.71 -1.41
CA ARG A 5 23.36 9.31 -2.73
C ARG A 5 21.85 9.42 -2.84
N ALA A 6 21.11 8.94 -1.83
CA ALA A 6 19.65 9.09 -1.77
C ALA A 6 19.21 10.56 -1.84
N ALA A 7 19.89 11.44 -1.10
CA ALA A 7 19.62 12.88 -1.15
C ALA A 7 19.91 13.50 -2.52
N ARG A 8 20.98 13.07 -3.20
CA ARG A 8 21.25 13.50 -4.59
C ARG A 8 20.17 13.02 -5.56
N TYR A 9 19.69 11.79 -5.44
CA TYR A 9 18.60 11.29 -6.28
C TYR A 9 17.29 12.04 -6.03
N ASP A 10 16.94 12.27 -4.77
CA ASP A 10 15.75 13.07 -4.41
C ASP A 10 15.83 14.49 -4.99
N ALA A 11 17.02 15.11 -4.97
CA ALA A 11 17.25 16.44 -5.55
C ALA A 11 17.13 16.48 -7.08
N GLN A 12 17.25 15.34 -7.76
CA GLN A 12 17.03 15.21 -9.21
C GLN A 12 15.55 15.05 -9.57
N LEU A 13 14.68 14.69 -8.60
CA LEU A 13 13.25 14.52 -8.84
C LEU A 13 12.53 15.89 -8.89
N ARG A 14 11.75 16.13 -9.94
CA ARG A 14 10.89 17.30 -10.03
C ARG A 14 9.64 17.08 -9.17
N ARG A 15 9.35 18.00 -8.24
CA ARG A 15 8.04 18.08 -7.57
C ARG A 15 6.97 18.53 -8.57
N ALA A 16 6.38 17.57 -9.27
CA ALA A 16 5.40 17.83 -10.33
C ALA A 16 3.96 17.47 -9.95
N LEU A 17 3.77 16.69 -8.88
CA LEU A 17 2.46 16.22 -8.45
C LEU A 17 1.84 17.21 -7.46
N SER A 18 0.62 17.64 -7.74
CA SER A 18 -0.24 18.36 -6.81
C SER A 18 -0.92 17.39 -5.82
N PHE A 19 -1.59 17.95 -4.82
CA PHE A 19 -2.38 17.15 -3.86
C PHE A 19 -3.40 16.25 -4.57
N TRP A 20 -4.11 16.80 -5.56
CA TRP A 20 -5.12 16.04 -6.30
C TRP A 20 -4.51 14.95 -7.17
N ASP A 21 -3.34 15.18 -7.76
CA ASP A 21 -2.65 14.15 -8.54
C ASP A 21 -2.27 12.95 -7.66
N ILE A 22 -1.78 13.22 -6.45
CA ILE A 22 -1.46 12.17 -5.47
C ILE A 22 -2.74 11.48 -4.99
N ALA A 23 -3.79 12.22 -4.65
CA ALA A 23 -5.05 11.63 -4.20
C ALA A 23 -5.67 10.70 -5.26
N TYR A 24 -5.69 11.11 -6.52
CA TYR A 24 -6.20 10.27 -7.61
C TYR A 24 -5.28 9.09 -7.91
N LEU A 25 -3.96 9.25 -7.80
CA LEU A 25 -3.02 8.15 -7.92
C LEU A 25 -3.29 7.06 -6.87
N GLU A 26 -3.51 7.47 -5.62
CA GLU A 26 -3.82 6.54 -4.52
C GLU A 26 -5.20 5.88 -4.70
N ILE A 27 -6.23 6.65 -5.08
CA ILE A 27 -7.56 6.07 -5.35
C ILE A 27 -7.48 5.06 -6.51
N GLY A 28 -6.76 5.41 -7.57
CA GLY A 28 -6.56 4.54 -8.73
C GLY A 28 -5.76 3.28 -8.41
N SER A 29 -4.79 3.36 -7.49
CA SER A 29 -3.97 2.21 -7.08
C SER A 29 -4.75 1.18 -6.25
N MET A 30 -5.78 1.61 -5.52
CA MET A 30 -6.63 0.73 -4.71
C MET A 30 -7.63 -0.10 -5.54
N ILE A 31 -8.01 0.39 -6.73
CA ILE A 31 -9.01 -0.27 -7.57
C ILE A 31 -8.34 -1.38 -8.39
N GLY A 32 -8.50 -2.62 -7.94
CA GLY A 32 -8.05 -3.84 -8.64
C GLY A 32 -9.02 -5.01 -8.44
N SER A 33 -8.63 -6.21 -8.89
CA SER A 33 -9.48 -7.40 -8.77
C SER A 33 -9.86 -7.72 -7.32
N GLY A 34 -8.96 -7.47 -6.37
CA GLY A 34 -9.21 -7.65 -4.93
C GLY A 34 -10.36 -6.82 -4.39
N TRP A 35 -10.54 -5.57 -4.88
CA TRP A 35 -11.67 -4.72 -4.50
C TRP A 35 -13.01 -5.28 -4.98
N MET A 36 -13.02 -5.98 -6.11
CA MET A 36 -14.25 -6.56 -6.68
C MET A 36 -14.64 -7.88 -6.01
N PHE A 37 -13.67 -8.76 -5.74
CA PHE A 37 -13.95 -10.10 -5.21
C PHE A 37 -13.99 -10.17 -3.68
N ALA A 38 -13.28 -9.30 -2.96
CA ALA A 38 -13.27 -9.34 -1.50
C ALA A 38 -14.65 -9.10 -0.86
N PRO A 39 -15.48 -8.14 -1.32
CA PRO A 39 -16.83 -7.96 -0.78
C PRO A 39 -17.73 -9.17 -1.05
N LEU A 40 -17.62 -9.75 -2.25
CA LEU A 40 -18.37 -10.94 -2.65
C LEU A 40 -18.02 -12.15 -1.78
N LEU A 41 -16.72 -12.38 -1.54
CA LEU A 41 -16.22 -13.43 -0.66
C LEU A 41 -16.64 -13.20 0.80
N ALA A 42 -16.56 -11.97 1.30
CA ALA A 42 -16.99 -11.66 2.67
C ALA A 42 -18.50 -11.90 2.85
N ALA A 43 -19.30 -11.51 1.85
CA ALA A 43 -20.74 -11.70 1.84
C ALA A 43 -21.14 -13.18 1.67
N SER A 44 -20.38 -14.00 0.93
CA SER A 44 -20.69 -15.43 0.82
C SER A 44 -20.49 -16.19 2.12
N VAL A 45 -19.60 -15.72 3.00
CA VAL A 45 -19.32 -16.34 4.30
C VAL A 45 -20.26 -15.84 5.40
N VAL A 46 -20.47 -14.52 5.52
CA VAL A 46 -21.18 -13.91 6.67
C VAL A 46 -22.46 -13.16 6.24
N GLY A 47 -22.79 -13.15 4.94
CA GLY A 47 -23.98 -12.49 4.42
C GLY A 47 -23.89 -10.95 4.47
N PRO A 48 -25.04 -10.25 4.56
CA PRO A 48 -25.10 -8.79 4.63
C PRO A 48 -24.33 -8.18 5.81
N ALA A 49 -24.08 -8.96 6.87
CA ALA A 49 -23.32 -8.52 8.03
C ALA A 49 -21.81 -8.32 7.74
N SER A 50 -21.31 -8.75 6.57
CA SER A 50 -19.95 -8.47 6.09
C SER A 50 -19.59 -6.99 6.03
N ILE A 51 -20.57 -6.08 5.98
CA ILE A 51 -20.31 -4.64 6.10
C ILE A 51 -19.61 -4.28 7.41
N LEU A 52 -19.86 -5.03 8.50
CA LEU A 52 -19.19 -4.81 9.78
C LEU A 52 -17.70 -5.15 9.70
N SER A 53 -17.31 -6.19 8.97
CA SER A 53 -15.89 -6.50 8.78
C SER A 53 -15.16 -5.41 7.99
N TRP A 54 -15.82 -4.78 7.03
CA TRP A 54 -15.26 -3.65 6.28
C TRP A 54 -15.08 -2.41 7.15
N LEU A 55 -16.05 -2.10 8.01
CA LEU A 55 -15.94 -0.98 8.96
C LEU A 55 -14.78 -1.20 9.94
N ILE A 56 -14.68 -2.40 10.51
CA ILE A 56 -13.58 -2.75 11.43
C ILE A 56 -12.23 -2.67 10.71
N ALA A 57 -12.12 -3.26 9.52
CA ALA A 57 -10.90 -3.20 8.72
C ALA A 57 -10.51 -1.75 8.38
N GLY A 58 -11.47 -0.91 7.99
CA GLY A 58 -11.24 0.51 7.71
C GLY A 58 -10.70 1.28 8.91
N ILE A 59 -11.25 1.04 10.11
CA ILE A 59 -10.76 1.66 11.35
C ILE A 59 -9.32 1.20 11.66
N LEU A 60 -9.03 -0.09 11.49
CA LEU A 60 -7.68 -0.62 11.73
C LEU A 60 -6.66 -0.02 10.75
N VAL A 61 -7.00 0.06 9.46
CA VAL A 61 -6.15 0.66 8.43
C VAL A 61 -5.96 2.16 8.66
N TYR A 62 -6.97 2.86 9.17
CA TYR A 62 -6.85 4.28 9.53
C TYR A 62 -5.75 4.52 10.58
N PHE A 63 -5.67 3.69 11.63
CA PHE A 63 -4.59 3.81 12.62
C PHE A 63 -3.20 3.56 12.01
N ILE A 64 -3.10 2.64 11.05
CA ILE A 64 -1.84 2.40 10.32
C ILE A 64 -1.48 3.62 9.47
N ALA A 65 -2.47 4.22 8.79
CA ALA A 65 -2.27 5.40 7.94
C ALA A 65 -1.78 6.61 8.75
N GLU A 66 -2.32 6.85 9.94
CA GLU A 66 -1.86 7.90 10.86
C GLU A 66 -0.39 7.70 11.24
N ALA A 67 0.00 6.49 11.64
CA ALA A 67 1.40 6.19 11.99
C ALA A 67 2.37 6.45 10.81
N TYR A 68 1.97 6.12 9.58
CA TYR A 68 2.76 6.43 8.39
C TYR A 68 2.77 7.93 8.07
N THR A 69 1.69 8.64 8.35
CA THR A 69 1.56 10.09 8.13
C THR A 69 2.48 10.87 9.06
N GLU A 70 2.57 10.48 10.33
CA GLU A 70 3.50 11.08 11.29
C GLU A 70 4.95 10.98 10.77
N VAL A 71 5.39 9.78 10.37
CA VAL A 71 6.75 9.57 9.86
C VAL A 71 6.97 10.30 8.53
N ALA A 72 5.99 10.29 7.62
CA ALA A 72 6.07 10.99 6.34
C ALA A 72 6.22 12.51 6.51
N SER A 73 5.55 13.08 7.52
CA SER A 73 5.63 14.51 7.84
C SER A 73 7.00 14.89 8.40
N MET A 74 7.65 14.00 9.16
CA MET A 74 8.99 14.23 9.72
C MET A 74 10.09 14.05 8.66
N PHE A 75 9.94 13.08 7.76
CA PHE A 75 10.95 12.74 6.76
C PHE A 75 10.35 12.77 5.34
N PRO A 76 10.22 13.96 4.72
CA PRO A 76 9.62 14.13 3.39
C PRO A 76 10.59 13.69 2.26
N ARG A 77 10.94 12.40 2.25
CA ARG A 77 11.87 11.75 1.33
C ARG A 77 11.12 10.69 0.51
N SER A 78 11.59 10.43 -0.71
CA SER A 78 11.01 9.36 -1.55
C SER A 78 11.26 7.97 -0.94
N GLY A 79 10.40 6.98 -1.24
CA GLY A 79 10.61 5.58 -0.84
C GLY A 79 9.99 5.16 0.51
N GLY A 80 8.91 5.81 0.93
CA GLY A 80 8.32 5.70 2.28
C GLY A 80 8.07 4.27 2.78
N LEU A 81 7.52 3.36 1.97
CA LEU A 81 7.21 1.98 2.39
C LEU A 81 8.40 1.21 2.97
N VAL A 82 9.59 1.39 2.42
CA VAL A 82 10.81 0.68 2.86
C VAL A 82 11.65 1.55 3.80
N ARG A 83 11.71 2.86 3.55
CA ARG A 83 12.51 3.78 4.36
C ARG A 83 11.88 4.10 5.72
N PHE A 84 10.56 4.20 5.83
CA PHE A 84 9.93 4.52 7.12
C PHE A 84 10.14 3.42 8.18
N PRO A 85 9.99 2.11 7.86
CA PRO A 85 10.38 1.05 8.78
C PRO A 85 11.88 1.04 9.09
N GLN A 86 12.72 1.49 8.14
CA GLN A 86 14.16 1.60 8.37
C GLN A 86 14.48 2.68 9.42
N TYR A 87 13.80 3.83 9.35
CA TYR A 87 13.99 4.93 10.30
C TYR A 87 13.50 4.60 11.71
N THR A 88 12.45 3.81 11.82
CA THR A 88 11.77 3.53 13.10
C THR A 88 12.22 2.22 13.76
N HIS A 89 12.49 1.17 12.98
CA HIS A 89 12.74 -0.20 13.46
C HIS A 89 14.07 -0.80 12.93
N GLY A 90 14.83 -0.03 12.15
CA GLY A 90 16.14 -0.44 11.64
C GLY A 90 16.11 -1.32 10.39
N LEU A 91 17.30 -1.76 9.97
CA LEU A 91 17.53 -2.46 8.71
C LEU A 91 16.82 -3.81 8.61
N PHE A 92 16.71 -4.55 9.72
CA PHE A 92 16.09 -5.88 9.70
C PHE A 92 14.58 -5.82 9.39
N ALA A 93 13.86 -4.89 10.04
CA ALA A 93 12.44 -4.68 9.76
C ALA A 93 12.22 -4.17 8.33
N SER A 94 13.03 -3.20 7.89
CA SER A 94 12.98 -2.68 6.52
C SER A 94 13.25 -3.74 5.46
N PHE A 95 14.21 -4.64 5.71
CA PHE A 95 14.50 -5.77 4.82
C PHE A 95 13.28 -6.67 4.64
N TRP A 96 12.62 -7.05 5.73
CA TRP A 96 11.42 -7.90 5.66
C TRP A 96 10.28 -7.18 4.95
N ILE A 97 10.03 -5.90 5.25
CA ILE A 97 9.00 -5.12 4.56
C ILE A 97 9.29 -5.01 3.06
N ALA A 98 10.53 -4.75 2.68
CA ALA A 98 10.93 -4.70 1.28
C ALA A 98 10.71 -6.05 0.59
N TRP A 99 11.09 -7.15 1.26
CA TRP A 99 10.94 -8.50 0.74
C TRP A 99 9.48 -8.91 0.57
N THR A 100 8.63 -8.69 1.58
CA THR A 100 7.20 -9.00 1.49
C THR A 100 6.50 -8.13 0.46
N THR A 101 6.91 -6.87 0.32
CA THR A 101 6.39 -5.96 -0.72
C THR A 101 6.77 -6.46 -2.11
N LEU A 102 8.01 -6.90 -2.31
CA LEU A 102 8.44 -7.48 -3.58
C LEU A 102 7.59 -8.70 -3.95
N VAL A 103 7.43 -9.64 -3.00
CA VAL A 103 6.61 -10.85 -3.21
C VAL A 103 5.17 -10.48 -3.52
N TYR A 104 4.60 -9.51 -2.79
CA TYR A 104 3.26 -9.01 -3.05
C TYR A 104 3.11 -8.45 -4.47
N VAL A 105 3.97 -7.51 -4.88
CA VAL A 105 3.90 -6.89 -6.22
C VAL A 105 4.03 -7.93 -7.34
N VAL A 106 4.90 -8.92 -7.18
CA VAL A 106 5.07 -10.01 -8.16
C VAL A 106 3.85 -10.94 -8.18
N ALA A 107 3.21 -11.18 -7.03
CA ALA A 107 2.05 -12.06 -6.92
C ALA A 107 0.74 -11.42 -7.42
N VAL A 108 0.62 -10.10 -7.41
CA VAL A 108 -0.60 -9.39 -7.84
C VAL A 108 -0.89 -9.62 -9.33
N ALA A 109 0.09 -9.42 -10.22
CA ALA A 109 -0.12 -9.56 -11.67
C ALA A 109 -0.72 -10.92 -12.10
N PRO A 110 -0.19 -12.09 -11.67
CA PRO A 110 -0.81 -13.37 -12.00
C PRO A 110 -2.16 -13.56 -11.30
N ALA A 111 -2.37 -13.04 -10.09
CA ALA A 111 -3.66 -13.12 -9.40
C ALA A 111 -4.76 -12.37 -10.20
N GLU A 112 -4.45 -11.17 -10.69
CA GLU A 112 -5.37 -10.40 -11.53
C GLU A 112 -5.65 -11.07 -12.88
N ALA A 113 -4.64 -11.71 -13.49
CA ALA A 113 -4.81 -12.44 -14.75
C ALA A 113 -5.68 -13.69 -14.62
N LEU A 114 -5.69 -14.33 -13.45
CA LEU A 114 -6.46 -15.53 -13.18
C LEU A 114 -7.89 -15.24 -12.71
N ALA A 115 -8.13 -14.09 -12.08
CA ALA A 115 -9.43 -13.78 -11.48
C ALA A 115 -10.63 -13.87 -12.46
N PRO A 116 -10.53 -13.41 -13.73
CA PRO A 116 -11.60 -13.60 -14.72
C PRO A 116 -11.78 -15.06 -15.17
N ARG A 117 -10.76 -15.90 -15.01
CA ARG A 117 -10.78 -17.31 -15.47
C ARG A 117 -11.29 -18.27 -14.40
N THR A 118 -11.05 -17.98 -13.12
CA THR A 118 -11.32 -18.91 -12.01
C THR A 118 -12.63 -18.65 -11.29
N TRP A 119 -13.25 -17.49 -11.46
CA TRP A 119 -14.53 -17.18 -10.83
C TRP A 119 -15.71 -17.72 -11.68
N PRO A 120 -16.63 -18.53 -11.11
CA PRO A 120 -17.81 -18.98 -11.85
C PRO A 120 -18.71 -17.78 -12.21
N PRO A 121 -19.50 -17.88 -13.30
CA PRO A 121 -20.45 -16.83 -13.69
C PRO A 121 -21.51 -16.55 -12.62
#